data_AF-A0AAW3YMP8-F1
#
_entry.id   AF-A0AAW3YMP8-F1
#
_cell.length_a   1.000
_cell.length_b   1.000
_cell.length_c   1.000
_cell.angle_alpha   90.00
_cell.angle_beta   90.00
_cell.angle_gamma   90.00
#
_symmetry.space_group_name_H-M   'P 1'
#
loop_
_entity.id
_entity.type
_entity.pdbx_description
1 polymer ?
#
loop_
_entity_poly.entity_id
_entity_poly.type
_entity_poly.pdbx_seq_one_letter_code
_entity_poly.pdbx_strand_id
1 'polypeptide(L)' 'MYKPTSDEFKAEMKRKGWTRQALAQRWGKSERWISNISGNEEREQHWNDALAGLPVLKKTKNK' A
#
# COMPACT_ATOMS: atom_id res chain seq x y z
N MET A 1 6.38 18.26 -1.92
CA MET A 1 5.74 17.33 -0.97
C MET A 1 5.26 16.12 -1.75
N TYR A 2 5.81 14.93 -1.52
CA TYR A 2 5.40 13.71 -2.24
C TYR A 2 4.09 13.18 -1.64
N LYS A 3 2.97 13.53 -2.28
CA LYS A 3 1.64 12.99 -1.99
C LYS A 3 1.19 12.23 -3.23
N PRO A 4 1.50 10.93 -3.36
CA PRO A 4 1.01 10.16 -4.48
C PRO A 4 -0.51 10.27 -4.53
N THR A 5 -1.10 10.26 -5.71
CA THR A 5 -2.56 10.17 -5.81
C THR A 5 -3.05 8.81 -5.29
N SER A 6 -4.36 8.68 -5.08
CA SER A 6 -4.99 7.38 -4.76
C SER A 6 -4.69 6.29 -5.80
N ASP A 7 -4.50 6.68 -7.06
CA ASP A 7 -4.12 5.75 -8.12
C ASP A 7 -2.64 5.32 -8.02
N GLU A 8 -1.73 6.28 -7.82
CA GLU A 8 -0.31 5.97 -7.61
C GLU A 8 -0.07 5.08 -6.40
N PHE A 9 -0.79 5.28 -5.30
CA PHE A 9 -0.69 4.41 -4.12
C PHE A 9 -1.06 2.96 -4.46
N LYS A 10 -2.11 2.77 -5.25
CA LYS A 10 -2.54 1.44 -5.72
C LYS A 10 -1.55 0.86 -6.72
N ALA A 11 -1.01 1.69 -7.60
CA ALA A 11 0.00 1.30 -8.57
C ALA A 11 1.29 0.83 -7.87
N GLU A 12 1.78 1.56 -6.88
CA GLU A 12 2.98 1.23 -6.09
C GLU A 12 2.76 -0.06 -5.29
N MET A 13 1.62 -0.17 -4.60
CA MET A 13 1.21 -1.39 -3.88
C MET A 13 1.24 -2.60 -4.83
N LYS A 14 0.59 -2.49 -6.00
CA LYS A 14 0.51 -3.56 -7.01
C LYS A 14 1.88 -3.87 -7.61
N ARG A 15 2.69 -2.85 -7.91
CA ARG A 15 4.07 -2.98 -8.42
C ARG A 15 4.95 -3.73 -7.45
N LYS A 16 4.81 -3.46 -6.15
CA LYS A 16 5.52 -4.16 -5.08
C LYS A 16 4.94 -5.53 -4.75
N GLY A 17 3.84 -5.95 -5.39
CA GLY A 17 3.20 -7.25 -5.16
C GLY A 17 2.33 -7.34 -3.90
N TRP A 18 2.04 -6.20 -3.28
CA TRP A 18 1.18 -6.15 -2.10
C TRP A 18 -0.29 -6.12 -2.49
N THR A 19 -1.11 -6.80 -1.71
CA THR A 19 -2.57 -6.72 -1.78
C THR A 19 -3.09 -5.93 -0.59
N ARG A 20 -4.34 -5.43 -0.66
CA ARG A 20 -4.98 -4.73 0.45
C ARG A 20 -5.01 -5.59 1.72
N GLN A 21 -5.22 -6.89 1.57
CA GLN A 21 -5.19 -7.87 2.67
C GLN A 21 -3.80 -8.03 3.28
N ALA A 22 -2.75 -8.15 2.46
CA ALA A 22 -1.38 -8.27 2.96
C ALA A 22 -0.92 -6.98 3.68
N LEU A 23 -1.32 -5.83 3.16
CA LEU A 23 -1.11 -4.52 3.80
C LEU A 23 -1.88 -4.40 5.12
N ALA A 24 -3.14 -4.83 5.13
CA ALA A 24 -3.98 -4.87 6.32
C ALA A 24 -3.33 -5.71 7.43
N GLN A 25 -2.86 -6.92 7.09
CA GLN A 25 -2.13 -7.77 8.03
C GLN A 25 -0.81 -7.13 8.52
N ARG A 26 -0.03 -6.54 7.62
CA ARG A 26 1.27 -5.94 7.99
C ARG A 26 1.12 -4.71 8.89
N TRP A 27 0.09 -3.91 8.66
CA TRP A 27 -0.15 -2.68 9.42
C TRP A 27 -1.11 -2.89 10.61
N GLY A 28 -1.62 -4.11 10.81
CA GLY A 28 -2.57 -4.42 11.89
C GLY A 28 -3.90 -3.67 11.72
N LYS A 29 -4.34 -3.49 10.47
CA LYS A 29 -5.57 -2.77 10.11
C LYS A 29 -6.52 -3.66 9.33
N SER A 30 -7.75 -3.22 9.15
CA SER A 30 -8.74 -3.95 8.36
C SER A 30 -8.59 -3.65 6.87
N GLU A 31 -8.98 -4.60 6.01
CA GLU A 31 -8.94 -4.40 4.55
C GLU A 31 -9.74 -3.16 4.10
N ARG A 32 -10.90 -2.94 4.71
CA ARG A 32 -11.73 -1.74 4.49
C ARG A 32 -10.97 -0.45 4.83
N TRP A 33 -10.13 -0.49 5.85
CA TRP A 33 -9.31 0.64 6.28
C TRP A 33 -8.21 0.96 5.26
N ILE A 34 -7.54 -0.07 4.73
CA ILE A 34 -6.60 0.09 3.61
C ILE A 34 -7.29 0.63 2.37
N SER A 35 -8.50 0.15 2.08
CA SER A 35 -9.31 0.67 0.98
C SER A 35 -9.62 2.17 1.18
N ASN A 36 -9.94 2.58 2.41
CA ASN A 36 -10.18 3.97 2.75
C ASN A 36 -8.93 4.83 2.53
N ILE A 37 -7.76 4.42 3.04
CA ILE A 37 -6.50 5.15 2.80
C ILE A 37 -6.17 5.22 1.30
N SER A 38 -6.29 4.10 0.59
CA SER A 38 -5.94 4.03 -0.82
C SER A 38 -6.87 4.85 -1.71
N GLY A 39 -8.06 5.20 -1.23
CA GLY A 39 -9.01 6.09 -1.90
C GLY A 39 -8.97 7.52 -1.39
N ASN A 40 -8.36 7.77 -0.23
CA ASN A 40 -8.31 9.07 0.41
C ASN A 40 -7.02 9.81 0.02
N GLU A 41 -7.18 10.98 -0.61
CA GLU A 41 -6.09 11.87 -1.03
C GLU A 41 -5.58 12.74 0.13
N GLU A 42 -6.41 12.95 1.16
CA GLU A 42 -6.05 13.63 2.42
C GLU A 42 -5.40 12.70 3.44
N ARG A 43 -4.95 11.51 3.01
CA ARG A 43 -4.27 10.57 3.90
C ARG A 43 -3.01 11.17 4.52
N GLU A 44 -2.77 10.78 5.76
CA GLU A 44 -1.60 11.23 6.50
C GLU A 44 -0.30 10.77 5.82
N GLN A 45 0.72 11.65 5.85
CA GLN A 45 2.00 11.41 5.17
C GLN A 45 2.70 10.13 5.65
N HIS A 46 2.46 9.72 6.90
CA HIS A 46 3.03 8.49 7.44
C HIS A 46 2.60 7.22 6.66
N TRP A 47 1.46 7.24 5.96
CA TRP A 47 1.06 6.13 5.08
C TRP A 47 1.85 6.08 3.79
N ASN A 48 2.24 7.24 3.26
CA ASN A 48 3.10 7.30 2.08
C ASN A 48 4.49 6.79 2.42
N ASP A 49 5.01 7.14 3.60
CA ASP A 49 6.28 6.62 4.11
C ASP A 49 6.21 5.11 4.36
N ALA A 50 5.12 4.63 4.98
CA ALA A 50 4.90 3.21 5.18
C ALA A 50 4.85 2.42 3.86
N LEU A 51 4.26 2.99 2.79
CA LEU A 51 4.24 2.42 1.43
C LEU A 51 5.63 2.41 0.78
N ALA A 52 6.37 3.51 0.92
CA ALA A 52 7.74 3.62 0.43
C ALA A 52 8.66 2.58 1.10
N GLY A 53 8.48 2.36 2.41
CA GLY A 53 9.17 1.34 3.20
C GLY A 53 8.70 -0.10 2.98
N LEU A 54 7.68 -0.34 2.14
CA LEU A 54 7.30 -1.72 1.79
C LEU A 54 8.41 -2.38 0.95
N PRO A 55 8.88 -3.58 1.33
CA PRO A 55 9.76 -4.36 0.47
C PRO A 55 9.00 -4.82 -0.78
N VAL A 56 9.71 -5.02 -1.88
CA VAL A 56 9.09 -5.61 -3.08
C VAL A 56 8.85 -7.10 -2.80
N LEU A 57 7.59 -7.48 -2.59
CA LEU A 57 7.15 -8.88 -2.65
C LEU A 57 7.24 -9.31 -4.13
N LYS A 58 8.46 -9.56 -4.62
CA LYS A 58 8.62 -10.35 -5.83
C LYS A 58 7.90 -11.66 -5.52
N LYS A 59 6.79 -11.94 -6.20
CA LYS A 59 6.23 -13.29 -6.24
C LYS A 59 7.36 -14.19 -6.70
N THR A 60 8.01 -14.87 -5.75
CA THR A 60 8.87 -16.00 -6.05
C THR A 60 7.92 -16.99 -6.70
N LYS A 61 7.94 -17.06 -8.03
CA LYS A 61 7.46 -18.24 -8.72
C LYS A 61 8.40 -19.34 -8.25
N ASN A 62 8.06 -20.01 -7.15
CA ASN A 62 8.64 -21.31 -6.86
C ASN A 62 8.17 -22.20 -8.01
N LYS A 63 9.15 -22.58 -8.84
CA LYS A 63 9.05 -23.51 -9.95
C LYS A 63 9.03 -24.93 -9.41
#